data_AF-A0A7V9E4P7-F1
#
_entry.id   AF-A0A7V9E4P7-F1
#
_cell.length_a   1.000
_cell.length_b   1.000
_cell.length_c   1.000
_cell.angle_alpha   90.00
_cell.angle_beta   90.00
_cell.angle_gamma   90.00
#
_symmetry.space_group_name_H-M   'P 1'
#
loop_
_entity.id
_entity.type
_entity.pdbx_description
1 polymer ?
#
loop_
_entity_poly.entity_id
_entity_poly.type
_entity_poly.pdbx_seq_one_letter_code
_entity_poly.pdbx_strand_id
1 'polypeptide(L)'
;AAGLPWDLRKTEPYLGYEDYDFEVPTHHDGDCWSRFVVRVEEMRQSVRLVRQALDRLEPGPVMIQDKKIAWPAQLSLGPDGLGNSLEHVKHIMGQSMEALIHHFKLVTEGFRVPAGQVYTVVESPRGELGMHLVSGGGTRPHRVHVRDPSFINLQATAALSEGGLIADVIASVASIDPVMGGVDR
;
A
#
# COMPACT_ATOMS: atom_id res chain seq x y z
N ALA A 1 14.99 11.07 -8.57
CA ALA A 1 16.29 11.64 -8.16
C ALA A 1 17.39 11.63 -9.23
N ALA A 2 17.21 10.97 -10.39
CA ALA A 2 18.17 10.96 -11.51
C ALA A 2 17.56 11.54 -12.81
N GLY A 3 16.67 12.53 -12.67
CA GLY A 3 16.09 13.30 -13.77
C GLY A 3 14.86 12.69 -14.45
N LEU A 4 14.43 11.48 -14.05
CA LEU A 4 13.24 10.83 -14.61
C LEU A 4 11.97 11.21 -13.81
N PRO A 5 11.00 11.93 -14.41
CA PRO A 5 9.71 12.24 -13.77
C PRO A 5 8.76 11.05 -13.87
N TRP A 6 9.06 9.98 -13.12
CA TRP A 6 8.27 8.75 -13.09
C TRP A 6 7.62 8.56 -11.72
N ASP A 7 6.28 8.45 -11.70
CA ASP A 7 5.47 8.22 -10.50
C ASP A 7 4.14 7.59 -10.92
N LEU A 8 3.84 6.39 -10.40
CA LEU A 8 2.62 5.67 -10.79
C LEU A 8 1.34 6.41 -10.42
N ARG A 9 1.35 7.27 -9.41
CA ARG A 9 0.18 8.05 -9.00
C ARG A 9 -0.22 9.09 -10.05
N LYS A 10 0.67 9.42 -11.00
CA LYS A 10 0.38 10.30 -12.15
C LYS A 10 0.28 9.52 -13.47
N THR A 11 1.16 8.55 -13.70
CA THR A 11 1.21 7.83 -14.99
C THR A 11 0.14 6.74 -15.11
N GLU A 12 -0.12 6.00 -14.04
CA GLU A 12 -1.11 4.93 -13.96
C GLU A 12 -1.95 5.09 -12.67
N PRO A 13 -2.77 6.16 -12.60
CA PRO A 13 -3.42 6.56 -11.36
C PRO A 13 -4.38 5.47 -10.84
N TYR A 14 -4.44 5.36 -9.53
CA TYR A 14 -5.30 4.42 -8.79
C TYR A 14 -5.91 5.12 -7.59
N LEU A 15 -7.00 4.56 -7.03
CA LEU A 15 -7.64 5.07 -5.81
C LEU A 15 -7.98 6.59 -5.85
N GLY A 16 -8.21 7.17 -7.03
CA GLY A 16 -8.59 8.57 -7.20
C GLY A 16 -7.43 9.57 -7.18
N TYR A 17 -6.16 9.13 -7.27
CA TYR A 17 -4.99 10.03 -7.34
C TYR A 17 -5.05 11.03 -8.51
N GLU A 18 -5.77 10.70 -9.59
CA GLU A 18 -6.03 11.55 -10.74
C GLU A 18 -6.73 12.87 -10.39
N ASP A 19 -7.49 12.89 -9.29
CA ASP A 19 -8.25 14.07 -8.86
C ASP A 19 -7.47 14.97 -7.89
N TYR A 20 -6.23 14.63 -7.55
CA TYR A 20 -5.42 15.39 -6.61
C TYR A 20 -4.31 16.16 -7.32
N ASP A 21 -4.09 17.40 -6.84
CA ASP A 21 -3.03 18.25 -7.35
C ASP A 21 -1.76 18.12 -6.50
N PHE A 22 -0.71 17.59 -7.13
CA PHE A 22 0.61 17.43 -6.55
C PHE A 22 1.66 17.34 -7.67
N GLU A 23 2.89 17.67 -7.31
CA GLU A 23 4.03 17.64 -8.22
C GLU A 23 4.92 16.43 -7.89
N VAL A 24 5.59 15.91 -8.92
CA VAL A 24 6.58 14.84 -8.78
C VAL A 24 7.97 15.47 -8.70
N PRO A 25 8.60 15.54 -7.50
CA PRO A 25 9.91 16.17 -7.36
C PRO A 25 10.98 15.38 -8.10
N THR A 26 11.80 16.09 -8.88
CA THR A 26 12.92 15.50 -9.63
C THR A 26 14.19 16.33 -9.45
N HIS A 27 15.31 15.64 -9.45
CA HIS A 27 16.66 16.21 -9.41
C HIS A 27 17.52 15.47 -10.43
N HIS A 28 18.56 16.12 -10.97
CA HIS A 28 19.37 15.57 -12.06
C HIS A 28 20.68 14.93 -11.61
N ASP A 29 21.18 15.26 -10.41
CA ASP A 29 22.54 14.88 -10.00
C ASP A 29 22.69 13.38 -9.66
N GLY A 30 21.60 12.69 -9.31
CA GLY A 30 21.60 11.24 -9.08
C GLY A 30 22.32 10.78 -7.80
N ASP A 31 22.79 11.72 -6.98
CA ASP A 31 23.55 11.47 -5.77
C ASP A 31 22.66 11.21 -4.52
N CYS A 32 23.30 10.86 -3.41
CA CYS A 32 22.61 10.61 -2.14
C CYS A 32 21.89 11.87 -1.63
N TRP A 33 22.45 13.06 -1.90
CA TRP A 33 21.83 14.33 -1.52
C TRP A 33 20.54 14.59 -2.30
N SER A 34 20.54 14.40 -3.62
CA SER A 34 19.35 14.47 -4.47
C SER A 34 18.25 13.53 -4.00
N ARG A 35 18.60 12.28 -3.61
CA ARG A 35 17.64 11.33 -3.04
C ARG A 35 17.05 11.84 -1.71
N PHE A 36 17.87 12.47 -0.87
CA PHE A 36 17.39 13.07 0.38
C PHE A 36 16.44 14.24 0.11
N VAL A 37 16.79 15.17 -0.78
CA VAL A 37 15.95 16.34 -1.10
C VAL A 37 14.61 15.91 -1.69
N VAL A 38 14.61 14.97 -2.65
CA VAL A 38 13.37 14.38 -3.21
C VAL A 38 12.45 13.89 -2.09
N ARG A 39 12.96 13.10 -1.13
CA ARG A 39 12.12 12.59 -0.02
C ARG A 39 11.54 13.71 0.84
N VAL A 40 12.31 14.76 1.09
CA VAL A 40 11.83 15.94 1.84
C VAL A 40 10.71 16.65 1.08
N GLU A 41 10.83 16.77 -0.24
CA GLU A 41 9.80 17.35 -1.09
C GLU A 41 8.55 16.46 -1.19
N GLU A 42 8.72 15.14 -1.29
CA GLU A 42 7.62 14.17 -1.24
C GLU A 42 6.84 14.24 0.08
N MET A 43 7.52 14.46 1.21
CA MET A 43 6.84 14.70 2.49
C MET A 43 5.97 15.96 2.43
N ARG A 44 6.44 17.04 1.80
CA ARG A 44 5.65 18.28 1.62
C ARG A 44 4.45 18.05 0.70
N GLN A 45 4.63 17.33 -0.41
CA GLN A 45 3.54 16.97 -1.32
C GLN A 45 2.52 16.03 -0.64
N SER A 46 2.99 15.10 0.20
CA SER A 46 2.12 14.21 0.98
C SER A 46 1.22 15.01 1.94
N VAL A 47 1.77 16.02 2.62
CA VAL A 47 0.96 16.91 3.47
C VAL A 47 -0.05 17.71 2.64
N ARG A 48 0.32 18.14 1.42
CA ARG A 48 -0.58 18.83 0.49
C ARG A 48 -1.74 17.93 0.05
N LEU A 49 -1.46 16.65 -0.23
CA LEU A 49 -2.48 15.66 -0.57
C LEU A 49 -3.44 15.41 0.60
N VAL A 50 -2.93 15.25 1.82
CA VAL A 50 -3.76 15.06 3.03
C VAL A 50 -4.72 16.23 3.23
N ARG A 51 -4.26 17.48 3.04
CA ARG A 51 -5.15 18.66 3.14
C ARG A 51 -6.27 18.63 2.10
N GLN A 52 -5.95 18.34 0.84
CA GLN A 52 -6.97 18.20 -0.21
C GLN A 52 -7.96 17.08 0.09
N ALA A 53 -7.49 15.95 0.63
CA ALA A 53 -8.35 14.83 1.00
C ALA A 53 -9.29 15.20 2.15
N LEU A 54 -8.83 15.98 3.12
CA LEU A 54 -9.66 16.49 4.21
C LEU A 54 -10.72 17.47 3.71
N ASP A 55 -10.37 18.37 2.79
CA ASP A 55 -11.31 19.34 2.21
C ASP A 55 -12.41 18.67 1.36
N ARG A 56 -12.09 17.52 0.75
CA ARG A 56 -13.02 16.72 -0.08
C ARG A 56 -13.74 15.61 0.70
N LEU A 57 -13.47 15.45 1.99
CA LEU A 57 -13.99 14.34 2.76
C LEU A 57 -15.50 14.49 2.96
N GLU A 58 -16.27 13.64 2.28
CA GLU A 58 -17.71 13.57 2.43
C GLU A 58 -18.13 12.32 3.23
N PRO A 59 -19.19 12.40 4.05
CA PRO A 59 -19.77 11.22 4.68
C PRO A 59 -20.25 10.22 3.61
N GLY A 60 -19.91 8.94 3.78
CA GLY A 60 -20.30 7.91 2.84
C GLY A 60 -19.94 6.50 3.31
N PRO A 61 -20.35 5.47 2.55
CA PRO A 61 -19.96 4.10 2.85
C PRO A 61 -18.45 3.92 2.66
N VAL A 62 -17.76 3.45 3.70
CA VAL A 62 -16.30 3.16 3.68
C VAL A 62 -15.98 1.72 3.26
N MET A 63 -17.00 0.92 2.96
CA MET A 63 -16.90 -0.49 2.57
C MET A 63 -17.83 -0.78 1.40
N ILE A 64 -17.45 -1.77 0.58
CA ILE A 64 -18.28 -2.26 -0.52
C ILE A 64 -19.63 -2.77 -0.01
N GLN A 65 -20.67 -2.63 -0.83
CA GLN A 65 -22.03 -2.99 -0.45
C GLN A 65 -22.28 -4.51 -0.48
N ASP A 66 -21.56 -5.25 -1.33
CA ASP A 66 -21.71 -6.71 -1.45
C ASP A 66 -21.27 -7.41 -0.17
N LYS A 67 -22.24 -7.88 0.61
CA LYS A 67 -22.06 -8.57 1.88
C LYS A 67 -21.39 -9.94 1.76
N LYS A 68 -21.20 -10.47 0.54
CA LYS A 68 -20.42 -11.70 0.33
C LYS A 68 -18.91 -11.46 0.28
N ILE A 69 -18.48 -10.20 0.14
CA ILE A 69 -17.06 -9.82 0.05
C ILE A 69 -16.72 -8.81 1.15
N ALA A 70 -17.62 -7.89 1.46
CA ALA A 70 -17.42 -6.86 2.47
C ALA A 70 -17.05 -7.48 3.83
N TRP A 71 -16.01 -6.93 4.46
CA TRP A 71 -15.63 -7.34 5.80
C TRP A 71 -16.80 -7.12 6.78
N PRO A 72 -17.23 -8.15 7.54
CA PRO A 72 -18.47 -8.11 8.30
C PRO A 72 -18.28 -7.47 9.69
N ALA A 73 -17.47 -6.41 9.80
CA ALA A 73 -17.19 -5.70 11.04
C ALA A 73 -17.46 -4.20 10.88
N GLN A 74 -18.10 -3.62 11.90
CA GLN A 74 -18.13 -2.17 12.10
C GLN A 74 -17.29 -1.86 13.33
N LEU A 75 -16.11 -1.31 13.11
CA LEU A 75 -15.18 -1.02 14.20
C LEU A 75 -15.58 0.28 14.90
N SER A 76 -15.66 0.23 16.22
CA SER A 76 -15.86 1.39 17.09
C SER A 76 -14.84 1.38 18.23
N LEU A 77 -14.49 2.56 18.73
CA LEU A 77 -13.65 2.71 19.91
C LEU A 77 -14.44 2.29 21.16
N GLY A 78 -14.01 1.21 21.80
CA GLY A 78 -14.50 0.77 23.10
C GLY A 78 -13.48 1.02 24.22
N PRO A 79 -13.85 0.71 25.47
CA PRO A 79 -12.94 0.82 26.62
C PRO A 79 -11.68 -0.08 26.48
N ASP A 80 -11.82 -1.23 25.82
CA ASP A 80 -10.72 -2.18 25.59
C ASP A 80 -10.00 -1.96 24.24
N GLY A 81 -10.25 -0.83 23.57
CA GLY A 81 -9.65 -0.47 22.29
C GLY A 81 -10.59 -0.63 21.10
N LEU A 82 -10.00 -0.79 19.91
CA LEU A 82 -10.74 -0.86 18.65
C LEU A 82 -11.39 -2.25 18.49
N GLY A 83 -12.72 -2.32 18.50
CA GLY A 83 -13.46 -3.58 18.41
C GLY A 83 -14.75 -3.44 17.62
N ASN A 84 -15.48 -4.53 17.43
CA ASN A 84 -16.80 -4.47 16.81
C ASN A 84 -17.76 -3.63 17.67
N SER A 85 -18.59 -2.81 17.01
CA SER A 85 -19.59 -2.02 17.70
C SER A 85 -20.63 -2.90 18.38
N LEU A 86 -21.03 -2.52 19.59
CA LEU A 86 -22.03 -3.26 20.36
C LEU A 86 -23.37 -3.33 19.62
N GLU A 87 -23.71 -2.29 18.86
CA GLU A 87 -24.90 -2.26 18.02
C GLU A 87 -24.83 -3.28 16.88
N HIS A 88 -23.68 -3.38 16.20
CA HIS A 88 -23.46 -4.35 15.14
C HIS A 88 -23.52 -5.78 15.66
N VAL A 89 -22.91 -6.07 16.81
CA VAL A 89 -22.97 -7.39 17.44
C VAL A 89 -24.40 -7.76 17.82
N LYS A 90 -25.15 -6.83 18.43
CA LYS A 90 -26.56 -7.04 18.77
C LYS A 90 -27.41 -7.31 17.52
N HIS A 91 -27.17 -6.59 16.43
CA HIS A 91 -27.88 -6.78 15.18
C HIS A 91 -27.62 -8.17 14.58
N ILE A 92 -26.34 -8.56 14.45
CA ILE A 92 -25.96 -9.87 13.90
C ILE A 92 -26.50 -11.01 14.76
N MET A 93 -26.32 -10.95 16.08
CA MET A 93 -26.67 -12.07 16.96
C MET A 93 -28.18 -12.14 17.28
N GLY A 94 -28.90 -11.02 17.18
CA GLY A 94 -30.28 -10.92 17.65
C GLY A 94 -31.33 -10.66 16.58
N GLN A 95 -30.98 -10.15 15.39
CA GLN A 95 -31.97 -9.58 14.46
C GLN A 95 -31.94 -10.15 13.04
N SER A 96 -30.82 -10.66 12.54
CA SER A 96 -30.75 -11.24 11.19
C SER A 96 -29.94 -12.52 11.15
N MET A 97 -30.60 -13.63 10.82
CA MET A 97 -29.96 -14.92 10.62
C MET A 97 -29.00 -14.87 9.42
N GLU A 98 -29.36 -14.17 8.36
CA GLU A 98 -28.54 -14.00 7.16
C GLU A 98 -27.23 -13.27 7.46
N ALA A 99 -27.29 -12.18 8.23
CA ALA A 99 -26.10 -11.44 8.65
C ALA A 99 -25.15 -12.31 9.48
N LEU A 100 -25.69 -13.16 10.36
CA LEU A 100 -24.91 -14.12 11.14
C LEU A 100 -24.26 -15.19 10.27
N ILE A 101 -24.99 -15.76 9.30
CA ILE A 101 -24.45 -16.74 8.35
C ILE A 101 -23.32 -16.13 7.53
N HIS A 102 -23.51 -14.92 6.99
CA HIS A 102 -22.48 -14.23 6.22
C HIS A 102 -21.24 -13.92 7.06
N HIS A 103 -21.42 -13.42 8.29
CA HIS A 103 -20.32 -13.18 9.23
C HIS A 103 -19.54 -14.47 9.49
N PHE A 104 -20.22 -15.57 9.83
CA PHE A 104 -19.59 -16.84 10.14
C PHE A 104 -18.82 -17.40 8.93
N LYS A 105 -19.44 -17.43 7.75
CA LYS A 105 -18.80 -17.97 6.53
C LYS A 105 -17.60 -17.13 6.11
N LEU A 106 -17.68 -15.80 6.15
CA LEU A 106 -16.57 -14.93 5.77
C LEU A 106 -15.38 -15.04 6.71
N VAL A 107 -15.63 -15.10 8.02
CA VAL A 107 -14.55 -15.17 9.02
C VAL A 107 -13.90 -16.56 9.07
N THR A 108 -14.67 -17.64 8.86
CA THR A 108 -14.15 -19.01 8.96
C THR A 108 -13.61 -19.56 7.64
N GLU A 109 -14.32 -19.34 6.53
CA GLU A 109 -13.96 -19.89 5.21
C GLU A 109 -13.31 -18.84 4.28
N GLY A 110 -13.71 -17.58 4.38
CA GLY A 110 -13.35 -16.51 3.44
C GLY A 110 -14.30 -16.43 2.24
N PHE A 111 -14.10 -15.41 1.39
CA PHE A 111 -14.84 -15.26 0.13
C PHE A 111 -14.12 -15.94 -1.02
N ARG A 112 -14.87 -16.39 -2.04
CA ARG A 112 -14.29 -17.03 -3.23
C ARG A 112 -13.79 -15.98 -4.21
N VAL A 113 -12.56 -16.17 -4.68
CA VAL A 113 -11.96 -15.40 -5.77
C VAL A 113 -12.03 -16.24 -7.05
N PRO A 114 -12.49 -15.68 -8.19
CA PRO A 114 -12.47 -16.36 -9.48
C PRO A 114 -11.07 -16.87 -9.86
N ALA A 115 -11.00 -17.91 -10.69
CA ALA A 115 -9.72 -18.39 -11.21
C ALA A 115 -9.13 -17.35 -12.17
N GLY A 116 -7.84 -17.06 -12.05
CA GLY A 116 -7.16 -16.05 -12.84
C GLY A 116 -5.84 -15.58 -12.22
N GLN A 117 -5.18 -14.65 -12.89
CA GLN A 117 -3.96 -14.01 -12.41
C GLN A 117 -4.00 -12.50 -12.63
N VAL A 118 -3.38 -11.75 -11.73
CA VAL A 118 -3.26 -10.30 -11.83
C VAL A 118 -1.89 -9.86 -11.31
N TYR A 119 -1.28 -8.90 -11.99
CA TYR A 119 -0.16 -8.12 -11.46
C TYR A 119 -0.66 -6.70 -11.27
N THR A 120 -0.64 -6.21 -10.03
CA THR A 120 -1.01 -4.84 -9.69
C THR A 120 0.15 -4.16 -9.00
N VAL A 121 0.29 -2.85 -9.23
CA VAL A 121 1.40 -2.04 -8.73
C VAL A 121 0.87 -0.81 -8.03
N VAL A 122 1.61 -0.36 -7.02
CA VAL A 122 1.38 0.90 -6.33
C VAL A 122 2.71 1.62 -6.13
N GLU A 123 2.67 2.94 -6.11
CA GLU A 123 3.81 3.76 -5.71
C GLU A 123 3.94 3.69 -4.18
N SER A 124 4.87 2.86 -3.69
CA SER A 124 5.24 2.89 -2.28
C SER A 124 6.26 4.00 -2.04
N PRO A 125 6.50 4.43 -0.79
CA PRO A 125 7.55 5.42 -0.48
C PRO A 125 8.98 4.99 -0.89
N ARG A 126 9.18 3.72 -1.27
CA ARG A 126 10.47 3.16 -1.71
C ARG A 126 10.53 2.91 -3.23
N GLY A 127 9.45 3.21 -3.95
CA GLY A 127 9.28 2.93 -5.37
C GLY A 127 8.10 1.99 -5.65
N GLU A 128 8.05 1.46 -6.87
CA GLU A 128 6.97 0.57 -7.35
C GLU A 128 6.94 -0.77 -6.59
N LEU A 129 5.91 -0.95 -5.76
CA LEU A 129 5.59 -2.19 -5.07
C LEU A 129 4.56 -2.97 -5.89
N GLY A 130 4.97 -4.15 -6.37
CA GLY A 130 4.13 -5.02 -7.19
C GLY A 130 3.62 -6.24 -6.43
N MET A 131 2.38 -6.64 -6.71
CA MET A 131 1.76 -7.85 -6.21
C MET A 131 1.28 -8.70 -7.38
N HIS A 132 1.92 -9.84 -7.60
CA HIS A 132 1.47 -10.87 -8.54
C HIS A 132 0.67 -11.94 -7.80
N LEU A 133 -0.62 -12.03 -8.09
CA LEU A 133 -1.55 -12.93 -7.44
C LEU A 133 -2.12 -13.92 -8.45
N VAL A 134 -2.12 -15.21 -8.10
CA VAL A 134 -2.76 -16.28 -8.88
C VAL A 134 -3.83 -16.94 -8.02
N SER A 135 -5.03 -17.06 -8.57
CA SER A 135 -6.16 -17.76 -7.97
C SER A 135 -6.52 -18.99 -8.82
N GLY A 136 -6.69 -20.13 -8.17
CA GLY A 136 -7.20 -21.36 -8.79
C GLY A 136 -8.73 -21.48 -8.77
N GLY A 137 -9.45 -20.46 -8.29
CA GLY A 137 -10.88 -20.55 -8.01
C GLY A 137 -11.14 -21.15 -6.62
N GLY A 138 -11.18 -20.31 -5.59
CA GLY A 138 -11.29 -20.75 -4.20
C GLY A 138 -11.19 -19.59 -3.21
N THR A 139 -11.03 -19.90 -1.91
CA THR A 139 -10.92 -18.89 -0.85
C THR A 139 -9.48 -18.59 -0.41
N ARG A 140 -8.51 -19.31 -0.98
CA ARG A 140 -7.07 -19.13 -0.71
C ARG A 140 -6.33 -18.82 -2.00
N PRO A 141 -5.34 -17.92 -1.96
CA PRO A 141 -4.51 -17.66 -3.13
C PRO A 141 -3.72 -18.93 -3.48
N HIS A 142 -3.62 -19.21 -4.78
CA HIS A 142 -2.79 -20.31 -5.28
C HIS A 142 -1.31 -19.93 -5.25
N ARG A 143 -1.00 -18.68 -5.62
CA ARG A 143 0.35 -18.10 -5.51
C ARG A 143 0.25 -16.62 -5.20
N VAL A 144 1.13 -16.15 -4.32
CA VAL A 144 1.39 -14.74 -4.06
C VAL A 144 2.87 -14.51 -4.30
N HIS A 145 3.22 -13.54 -5.12
CA HIS A 145 4.59 -13.09 -5.28
C HIS A 145 4.62 -11.57 -5.17
N VAL A 146 5.52 -11.08 -4.32
CA VAL A 146 5.66 -9.66 -4.03
C VAL A 146 6.94 -9.15 -4.66
N ARG A 147 6.83 -8.13 -5.51
CA ARG A 147 7.95 -7.40 -6.08
C ARG A 147 8.22 -6.18 -5.21
N ASP A 148 9.04 -6.37 -4.18
CA ASP A 148 9.41 -5.30 -3.26
C ASP A 148 10.49 -4.38 -3.88
N PRO A 149 10.33 -3.05 -3.81
CA PRO A 149 11.34 -2.12 -4.32
C PRO A 149 12.71 -2.32 -3.65
N SER A 150 12.72 -2.67 -2.35
CA SER A 150 13.95 -2.80 -1.56
C SER A 150 14.87 -3.89 -2.12
N PHE A 151 14.29 -4.99 -2.62
CA PHE A 151 15.05 -6.10 -3.20
C PHE A 151 15.81 -5.65 -4.45
N ILE A 152 15.18 -4.84 -5.30
CA ILE A 152 15.75 -4.33 -6.54
C ILE A 152 16.78 -3.24 -6.23
N ASN A 153 16.42 -2.30 -5.36
CA ASN A 153 17.28 -1.21 -4.97
C ASN A 153 18.58 -1.72 -4.33
N LEU A 154 18.50 -2.76 -3.48
CA LEU A 154 19.68 -3.31 -2.79
C LEU A 154 20.73 -3.86 -3.77
N GLN A 155 20.32 -4.40 -4.93
CA GLN A 155 21.24 -4.88 -5.96
C GLN A 155 22.11 -3.73 -6.53
N ALA A 156 21.62 -2.49 -6.51
CA ALA A 156 22.38 -1.33 -6.96
C ALA A 156 23.50 -0.92 -6.00
N THR A 157 23.54 -1.47 -4.77
CA THR A 157 24.55 -1.11 -3.75
C THR A 157 25.98 -1.26 -4.25
N ALA A 158 26.27 -2.33 -4.99
CA ALA A 158 27.61 -2.58 -5.53
C ALA A 158 28.03 -1.46 -6.49
N ALA A 159 27.16 -1.12 -7.45
CA ALA A 159 27.40 -0.05 -8.42
C ALA A 159 27.48 1.34 -7.76
N LEU A 160 26.68 1.59 -6.72
CA LEU A 160 26.69 2.85 -5.96
C LEU A 160 27.92 3.01 -5.05
N SER A 161 28.65 1.94 -4.77
CA SER A 161 29.81 1.94 -3.86
C SER A 161 31.14 1.85 -4.60
N GLU A 162 31.12 1.55 -5.89
CA GLU A 162 32.33 1.41 -6.70
C GLU A 162 33.08 2.75 -6.81
N GLY A 163 34.38 2.73 -6.51
CA GLY A 163 35.23 3.92 -6.51
C GLY A 163 35.14 4.82 -5.25
N GLY A 164 34.25 4.50 -4.31
CA GLY A 164 34.10 5.21 -3.04
C GLY A 164 34.97 4.67 -1.90
N LEU A 165 34.91 5.33 -0.75
CA LEU A 165 35.50 4.85 0.50
C LEU A 165 34.55 3.89 1.22
N ILE A 166 35.08 3.11 2.16
CA ILE A 166 34.25 2.22 3.02
C ILE A 166 33.16 3.02 3.76
N ALA A 167 33.47 4.27 4.15
CA ALA A 167 32.50 5.15 4.80
C ALA A 167 31.30 5.51 3.89
N ASP A 168 31.54 5.61 2.57
CA ASP A 168 30.51 5.99 1.59
C ASP A 168 29.50 4.86 1.36
N VAL A 169 29.89 3.61 1.60
CA VAL A 169 28.97 2.44 1.53
C VAL A 169 27.75 2.65 2.43
N ILE A 170 27.95 3.22 3.62
CA ILE A 170 26.86 3.48 4.57
C ILE A 170 25.87 4.49 3.97
N ALA A 171 26.37 5.58 3.39
CA ALA A 171 25.54 6.60 2.77
C ALA A 171 24.84 6.05 1.51
N SER A 172 25.53 5.27 0.68
CA SER A 172 24.96 4.63 -0.51
C SER A 172 23.81 3.70 -0.15
N VAL A 173 23.99 2.80 0.82
CA VAL A 173 22.95 1.87 1.30
C VAL A 173 21.80 2.62 1.98
N ALA A 174 22.09 3.56 2.88
CA ALA A 174 21.03 4.32 3.55
C ALA A 174 20.21 5.15 2.57
N SER A 175 20.83 5.68 1.51
CA SER A 175 20.14 6.51 0.51
C SER A 175 19.10 5.75 -0.29
N ILE A 176 19.21 4.42 -0.42
CA ILE A 176 18.24 3.58 -1.14
C ILE A 176 17.15 2.97 -0.23
N ASP A 177 17.20 3.26 1.08
CA ASP A 177 16.22 2.87 2.11
C ASP A 177 15.76 1.39 2.07
N PRO A 178 16.70 0.42 2.18
CA PRO A 178 16.34 -0.99 2.11
C PRO A 178 15.74 -1.46 3.45
N VAL A 179 14.59 -2.13 3.38
CA VAL A 179 14.02 -2.86 4.52
C VAL A 179 14.19 -4.34 4.29
N MET A 180 14.97 -5.01 5.14
CA MET A 180 15.36 -6.41 4.93
C MET A 180 14.18 -7.39 4.94
N GLY A 181 13.11 -7.08 5.67
CA GLY A 181 11.87 -7.86 5.61
C GLY A 181 11.18 -7.83 4.24
N GLY A 182 11.54 -6.88 3.36
CA GLY A 182 11.16 -6.86 1.94
C GLY A 182 12.08 -7.62 1.01
N VAL A 183 13.34 -7.73 1.38
CA VAL A 183 14.39 -8.36 0.57
C VAL A 183 14.38 -9.87 0.70
N ASP A 184 14.07 -10.41 1.88
CA ASP A 184 14.22 -11.83 2.23
C ASP A 184 13.06 -12.75 1.78
N ARG A 185 12.02 -12.20 1.12
CA ARG A 185 10.73 -12.89 0.92
C ARG A 185 10.69 -13.89 -0.22
#